data_AF-A0A1V5P170-F1
#
_entry.id   AF-A0A1V5P170-F1
#
_cell.length_a   1.000
_cell.length_b   1.000
_cell.length_c   1.000
_cell.angle_alpha   90.00
_cell.angle_beta   90.00
_cell.angle_gamma   90.00
#
_symmetry.space_group_name_H-M   'P 1'
#
loop_
_entity.id
_entity.type
_entity.pdbx_description
1 polymer ?
#
loop_
_entity_poly.entity_id
_entity_poly.type
_entity_poly.pdbx_seq_one_letter_code
_entity_poly.pdbx_strand_id
1 'polypeptide(L)'
;MKIKNPYRYTQLNKQYSFAGGVQDFLDAISYCKGVQITRIHSNQFRISAMVSVGVLIMEGNPSFTDPISVEFTVMDNPDSGSTLLVTTNIREEHYFVSFIFLVFFGFSFYLQFPFLAVFGIIIGGIITQWWFFNILRMQEMAIVEDVLKKLKIFELHYL
;
A
#
# COMPACT_ATOMS: atom_id res chain seq x y z
N MET A 1 18.61 16.13 18.93
CA MET A 1 18.40 15.61 17.56
C MET A 1 17.24 14.61 17.62
N LYS A 2 16.02 14.99 17.22
CA LYS A 2 14.87 14.06 17.23
C LYS A 2 15.08 13.05 16.12
N ILE A 3 15.37 11.80 16.48
CA ILE A 3 15.42 10.68 15.53
C ILE A 3 14.02 10.58 14.91
N LYS A 4 13.90 10.98 13.64
CA LYS A 4 12.68 10.77 12.86
C LYS A 4 12.47 9.26 12.78
N ASN A 5 11.30 8.79 13.20
CA ASN A 5 10.95 7.38 13.24
C ASN A 5 11.19 6.76 11.85
N PRO A 6 12.03 5.71 11.69
CA PRO A 6 12.36 5.14 10.38
C PRO A 6 11.13 4.59 9.64
N TYR A 7 10.04 4.30 10.35
CA TYR A 7 8.73 3.93 9.79
C TYR A 7 8.02 5.07 9.04
N ARG A 8 8.54 6.30 9.05
CA ARG A 8 7.91 7.42 8.33
C ARG A 8 8.02 7.29 6.80
N TYR A 9 8.87 6.38 6.29
CA TYR A 9 9.00 6.10 4.86
C TYR A 9 8.13 4.92 4.38
N THR A 10 7.65 4.08 5.30
CA THR A 10 6.73 2.97 4.98
C THR A 10 5.26 3.41 4.98
N GLN A 11 4.97 4.59 5.54
CA GLN A 11 3.62 5.13 5.60
C GLN A 11 3.44 6.27 4.60
N LEU A 12 2.46 6.15 3.70
CA LEU A 12 1.93 7.32 3.00
C LEU A 12 0.97 8.01 3.97
N ASN A 13 1.20 9.29 4.28
CA ASN A 13 0.21 10.11 4.95
C ASN A 13 0.00 11.36 4.08
N LYS A 14 -1.10 11.38 3.33
CA LYS A 14 -1.45 12.49 2.43
C LYS A 14 -2.82 13.02 2.80
N GLN A 15 -2.98 14.34 2.70
CA GLN A 15 -4.23 15.03 2.98
C GLN A 15 -4.72 15.70 1.69
N TYR A 16 -6.00 15.52 1.39
CA TYR A 16 -6.65 16.13 0.23
C TYR A 16 -7.91 16.86 0.66
N SER A 17 -8.17 18.04 0.11
CA SER A 17 -9.43 18.76 0.35
C SER A 17 -10.42 18.46 -0.77
N PHE A 18 -11.68 18.22 -0.42
CA PHE A 18 -12.75 18.01 -1.38
C PHE A 18 -14.07 18.64 -0.90
N ALA A 19 -14.89 19.07 -1.85
CA ALA A 19 -16.10 19.83 -1.55
C ALA A 19 -17.30 18.98 -1.08
N GLY A 20 -17.20 17.66 -1.18
CA GLY A 20 -18.28 16.72 -0.82
C GLY A 20 -18.22 16.27 0.64
N GLY A 21 -19.21 15.50 1.09
CA GLY A 21 -19.25 14.90 2.43
C GLY A 21 -18.89 13.42 2.45
N VAL A 22 -19.08 12.77 3.60
CA VAL A 22 -18.91 11.31 3.76
C VAL A 22 -19.72 10.50 2.74
N GLN A 23 -20.93 10.96 2.39
CA GLN A 23 -21.79 10.24 1.43
C GLN A 23 -21.24 10.31 0.01
N ASP A 24 -20.74 11.47 -0.43
CA ASP A 24 -20.09 11.60 -1.74
C ASP A 24 -18.83 10.73 -1.83
N PHE A 25 -18.11 10.61 -0.71
CA PHE A 25 -16.98 9.70 -0.60
C PHE A 25 -17.41 8.24 -0.76
N LEU A 26 -18.44 7.81 -0.02
CA LEU A 26 -19.01 6.46 -0.11
C LEU A 26 -19.48 6.12 -1.52
N ASP A 27 -20.17 7.06 -2.18
CA ASP A 27 -20.65 6.88 -3.54
C ASP A 27 -19.45 6.74 -4.49
N ALA A 28 -18.44 7.59 -4.38
CA ALA A 28 -17.25 7.53 -5.24
C ALA A 28 -16.50 6.20 -5.12
N ILE A 29 -16.29 5.71 -3.89
CA ILE A 29 -15.56 4.45 -3.67
C ILE A 29 -16.38 3.23 -4.09
N SER A 30 -17.72 3.29 -4.03
CA SER A 30 -18.59 2.18 -4.44
C SER A 30 -18.44 1.79 -5.92
N TYR A 31 -17.95 2.71 -6.76
CA TYR A 31 -17.68 2.49 -8.18
C TYR A 31 -16.25 1.98 -8.48
N CYS A 32 -15.37 1.88 -7.47
CA CYS A 32 -14.04 1.32 -7.66
C CYS A 32 -14.15 -0.20 -7.91
N LYS A 33 -13.60 -0.66 -9.04
CA LYS A 33 -13.61 -2.08 -9.41
C LYS A 33 -12.37 -2.79 -8.87
N GLY A 34 -12.50 -4.07 -8.51
CA GLY A 34 -11.36 -4.87 -8.06
C GLY A 34 -10.82 -4.48 -6.68
N VAL A 35 -11.64 -3.80 -5.87
CA VAL A 35 -11.33 -3.44 -4.49
C VAL A 35 -12.45 -3.88 -3.56
N GLN A 36 -12.09 -4.27 -2.35
CA GLN A 36 -13.00 -4.54 -1.24
C GLN A 36 -13.00 -3.34 -0.30
N ILE A 37 -14.19 -2.87 0.06
CA ILE A 37 -14.38 -1.70 0.91
C ILE A 37 -14.90 -2.19 2.26
N THR A 38 -14.16 -1.86 3.32
CA THR A 38 -14.55 -2.16 4.70
C THR A 38 -14.71 -0.86 5.46
N ARG A 39 -15.89 -0.63 6.02
CA ARG A 39 -16.12 0.53 6.91
C ARG A 39 -15.61 0.17 8.31
N ILE A 40 -14.62 0.92 8.81
CA ILE A 40 -14.07 0.73 10.16
C ILE A 40 -14.89 1.54 11.15
N HIS A 41 -15.11 2.82 10.85
CA HIS A 41 -15.90 3.75 11.67
C HIS A 41 -16.85 4.59 10.79
N SER A 42 -17.64 5.48 11.41
CA SER A 42 -18.55 6.37 10.69
C SER A 42 -17.84 7.16 9.57
N ASN A 43 -16.58 7.55 9.82
CA ASN A 43 -15.80 8.43 8.96
C ASN A 43 -14.48 7.79 8.48
N GLN A 44 -14.28 6.49 8.75
CA GLN A 44 -13.04 5.78 8.42
C GLN A 44 -13.34 4.54 7.57
N PHE A 45 -12.65 4.44 6.45
CA PHE A 45 -12.87 3.42 5.43
C PHE A 45 -11.54 2.78 5.06
N ARG A 46 -11.53 1.46 4.91
CA ARG A 46 -10.39 0.70 4.40
C ARG A 46 -10.74 0.16 3.03
N ILE A 47 -9.93 0.50 2.03
CA ILE A 47 -10.07 0.03 0.67
C ILE A 47 -8.91 -0.91 0.39
N SER A 48 -9.21 -2.17 0.12
CA SER A 48 -8.21 -3.21 -0.10
C SER A 48 -8.29 -3.76 -1.52
N ALA A 49 -7.17 -3.98 -2.19
CA ALA A 49 -7.19 -4.58 -3.53
C ALA A 49 -7.68 -6.03 -3.47
N MET A 50 -8.54 -6.47 -4.38
CA MET A 50 -8.93 -7.90 -4.45
C MET A 50 -7.79 -8.79 -4.94
N VAL A 51 -6.82 -8.21 -5.65
CA VAL A 51 -5.62 -8.90 -6.13
C VAL A 51 -4.42 -8.03 -5.80
N SER A 52 -3.44 -8.59 -5.11
CA SER A 52 -2.19 -7.92 -4.76
C SER A 52 -1.01 -8.79 -5.16
N VAL A 53 0.02 -8.16 -5.74
CA VAL A 53 1.22 -8.87 -6.17
C VAL A 53 2.09 -9.12 -4.94
N GLY A 54 2.35 -10.38 -4.64
CA GLY A 54 3.14 -10.78 -3.47
C GLY A 54 2.32 -11.11 -2.22
N VAL A 55 0.99 -11.09 -2.29
CA VAL A 55 0.10 -11.59 -1.23
C VAL A 55 -0.63 -12.84 -1.73
N LEU A 56 -0.48 -13.96 -1.02
CA LEU A 56 -1.31 -15.15 -1.24
C LEU A 56 -2.62 -14.93 -0.48
N ILE A 57 -3.68 -14.50 -1.15
CA ILE A 57 -4.99 -14.36 -0.50
C ILE A 57 -5.52 -15.78 -0.22
N MET A 58 -5.44 -16.23 1.04
CA MET A 58 -6.07 -17.47 1.48
C MET A 58 -7.43 -17.16 2.10
N GLU A 59 -8.49 -17.74 1.55
CA GLU A 59 -9.81 -17.69 2.18
C GLU A 59 -9.76 -18.35 3.56
N GLY A 60 -10.15 -17.61 4.61
CA GLY A 60 -10.33 -18.15 5.97
C GLY A 60 -9.27 -17.75 7.02
N ASN A 61 -8.20 -17.03 6.66
CA ASN A 61 -7.23 -16.54 7.65
C ASN A 61 -6.77 -15.08 7.38
N PRO A 62 -7.56 -14.07 7.83
CA PRO A 62 -7.28 -12.65 7.52
C PRO A 62 -6.00 -12.11 8.18
N SER A 63 -5.50 -12.74 9.24
CA SER A 63 -4.36 -12.18 9.98
C SER A 63 -2.99 -12.36 9.32
N PHE A 64 -2.87 -13.24 8.32
CA PHE A 64 -1.59 -13.53 7.65
C PHE A 64 -1.54 -13.14 6.17
N THR A 65 -2.69 -12.78 5.59
CA THR A 65 -2.86 -12.63 4.13
C THR A 65 -3.92 -11.58 3.79
N ASP A 66 -3.88 -10.42 4.42
CA ASP A 66 -4.76 -9.33 3.97
C ASP A 66 -4.16 -8.68 2.72
N PRO A 67 -4.97 -8.38 1.70
CA PRO A 67 -4.51 -7.63 0.56
C PRO A 67 -4.00 -6.23 0.92
N ILE A 68 -3.20 -5.62 0.02
CA ILE A 68 -2.81 -4.20 0.12
C ILE A 68 -4.05 -3.35 0.39
N SER A 69 -3.99 -2.60 1.48
CA SER A 69 -5.10 -1.81 1.99
C SER A 69 -4.68 -0.37 2.24
N VAL A 70 -5.52 0.56 1.78
CA VAL A 70 -5.38 2.00 2.03
C VAL A 70 -6.50 2.42 2.97
N GLU A 71 -6.15 3.14 4.03
CA GLU A 71 -7.13 3.71 4.95
C GLU A 71 -7.41 5.17 4.58
N PHE A 72 -8.69 5.50 4.52
CA PHE A 72 -9.21 6.83 4.26
C PHE A 72 -10.02 7.30 5.46
N THR A 73 -9.68 8.47 6.00
CA THR A 73 -10.45 9.13 7.04
C THR A 73 -11.01 10.44 6.49
N VAL A 74 -12.34 10.57 6.53
CA VAL A 74 -13.06 11.77 6.10
C VAL A 74 -13.32 12.66 7.31
N MET A 75 -12.71 13.83 7.33
CA MET A 75 -12.95 14.86 8.34
C MET A 75 -13.81 15.96 7.71
N ASP A 76 -15.11 15.95 8.00
CA ASP A 76 -16.02 17.01 7.56
C ASP A 76 -15.69 18.28 8.35
N ASN A 77 -15.43 19.38 7.64
CA ASN A 77 -15.22 20.69 8.25
C ASN A 77 -16.33 21.64 7.77
N PRO A 78 -17.26 22.04 8.64
CA PRO A 78 -18.48 22.75 8.24
C PRO A 78 -18.22 24.09 7.54
N ASP A 79 -17.03 24.70 7.76
CA ASP A 79 -16.69 26.03 7.23
C ASP A 79 -15.76 26.02 6.00
N SER A 80 -15.12 24.90 5.67
CA SER A 80 -14.07 24.86 4.62
C SER A 80 -14.12 23.64 3.69
N GLY A 81 -15.18 22.82 3.80
CA GLY A 81 -15.32 21.57 3.06
C GLY A 81 -14.69 20.39 3.81
N SER A 82 -14.64 19.22 3.17
CA SER A 82 -14.18 18.00 3.80
C SER A 82 -12.73 17.71 3.48
N THR A 83 -12.04 17.15 4.46
CA THR A 83 -10.64 16.73 4.34
C THR A 83 -10.58 15.21 4.29
N LEU A 84 -9.90 14.68 3.29
CA LEU A 84 -9.58 13.28 3.14
C LEU A 84 -8.14 13.02 3.61
N LEU A 85 -7.99 12.30 4.72
CA LEU A 85 -6.70 11.80 5.17
C LEU A 85 -6.49 10.38 4.62
N VAL A 86 -5.44 10.19 3.85
CA VAL A 86 -5.04 8.92 3.27
C VAL A 86 -3.84 8.38 4.04
N THR A 87 -4.02 7.23 4.68
CA THR A 87 -2.96 6.53 5.40
C THR A 87 -2.71 5.17 4.73
N THR A 88 -1.49 4.90 4.30
CA THR A 88 -1.05 3.56 3.90
C THR A 88 0.02 3.05 4.85
N ASN A 89 0.13 1.73 4.98
CA ASN A 89 1.23 1.11 5.72
C ASN A 89 1.73 -0.09 4.93
N ILE A 90 2.98 -0.01 4.46
CA ILE A 90 3.64 -1.13 3.79
C ILE A 90 3.89 -2.22 4.84
N ARG A 91 3.17 -3.34 4.72
CA ARG A 91 3.15 -4.47 5.66
C ARG A 91 4.35 -5.39 5.50
N GLU A 92 4.74 -6.09 6.58
CA GLU A 92 5.87 -7.04 6.67
C GLU A 92 5.79 -8.28 5.74
N GLU A 93 4.64 -8.54 5.10
CA GLU A 93 4.41 -9.70 4.23
C GLU A 93 5.37 -9.72 3.01
N HIS A 94 5.88 -8.55 2.59
CA HIS A 94 6.92 -8.41 1.57
C HIS A 94 8.21 -9.15 1.91
N TYR A 95 8.51 -9.30 3.21
CA TYR A 95 9.69 -10.01 3.66
C TYR A 95 9.61 -11.50 3.34
N PHE A 96 8.41 -12.10 3.37
CA PHE A 96 8.25 -13.54 3.14
C PHE A 96 8.44 -13.94 1.67
N VAL A 97 7.79 -13.26 0.74
CA VAL A 97 7.96 -13.54 -0.70
C VAL A 97 9.38 -13.22 -1.16
N SER A 98 9.94 -12.11 -0.67
CA SER A 98 11.34 -11.77 -0.94
C SER A 98 12.30 -12.82 -0.38
N PHE A 99 12.01 -13.39 0.80
CA PHE A 99 12.79 -14.47 1.39
C PHE A 99 12.76 -15.75 0.54
N ILE A 100 11.57 -16.20 0.11
CA ILE A 100 11.45 -17.37 -0.78
C ILE A 100 12.25 -17.14 -2.06
N PHE A 101 12.08 -15.98 -2.70
CA PHE A 101 12.80 -15.65 -3.92
C PHE A 101 14.32 -15.63 -3.72
N LEU A 102 14.78 -15.10 -2.58
CA LEU A 102 16.19 -15.07 -2.18
C LEU A 102 16.75 -16.47 -1.93
N VAL A 103 15.98 -17.40 -1.35
CA VAL A 103 16.38 -18.80 -1.18
C VAL A 103 16.53 -19.49 -2.54
N PHE A 104 15.56 -19.36 -3.46
CA PHE A 104 15.63 -19.95 -4.80
C PHE A 104 16.76 -19.35 -5.64
N PHE A 105 16.90 -18.02 -5.62
CA PHE A 105 17.96 -17.32 -6.33
C PHE A 105 19.33 -17.69 -5.76
N GLY A 106 19.48 -17.68 -4.43
CA GLY A 106 20.70 -18.06 -3.74
C GLY A 106 21.13 -19.49 -4.03
N PHE A 107 20.19 -20.43 -4.02
CA PHE A 107 20.46 -21.83 -4.37
C PHE A 107 20.90 -21.97 -5.83
N SER A 108 20.19 -21.33 -6.76
CA SER A 108 20.52 -21.37 -8.18
C SER A 108 21.89 -20.75 -8.47
N PHE A 109 22.21 -19.63 -7.81
CA PHE A 109 23.49 -18.94 -7.96
C PHE A 109 24.64 -19.72 -7.34
N TYR A 110 24.41 -20.41 -6.21
CA TYR A 110 25.40 -21.29 -5.59
C TYR A 110 25.81 -22.44 -6.51
N LEU A 111 24.86 -23.03 -7.24
CA LEU A 111 25.14 -24.11 -8.19
C LEU A 111 26.04 -23.66 -9.35
N GLN A 112 25.98 -22.39 -9.74
CA GLN A 112 26.77 -21.85 -10.85
C GLN A 112 28.08 -21.19 -10.39
N PHE A 113 28.06 -20.49 -9.26
CA PHE A 113 29.17 -19.66 -8.76
C PHE A 113 29.32 -19.82 -7.24
N PRO A 114 29.81 -20.97 -6.75
CA PRO A 114 29.81 -21.29 -5.31
C PRO A 114 30.64 -20.29 -4.48
N PHE A 115 31.76 -19.79 -5.03
CA PHE A 115 32.62 -18.81 -4.34
C PHE A 115 32.02 -17.39 -4.27
N LEU A 116 31.09 -17.06 -5.16
CA LEU A 116 30.40 -15.76 -5.20
C LEU A 116 28.98 -15.82 -4.64
N ALA A 117 28.53 -17.00 -4.21
CA ALA A 117 27.15 -17.24 -3.77
C ALA A 117 26.70 -16.30 -2.67
N VAL A 118 27.57 -16.03 -1.69
CA VAL A 118 27.26 -15.12 -0.58
C VAL A 118 27.01 -13.69 -1.09
N PHE A 119 27.83 -13.19 -2.01
CA PHE A 119 27.64 -11.86 -2.61
C PHE A 119 26.38 -11.82 -3.48
N GLY A 120 26.12 -12.87 -4.26
CA GLY A 120 24.90 -13.01 -5.06
C GLY A 120 23.64 -13.00 -4.20
N ILE A 121 23.64 -13.68 -3.05
CA ILE A 121 22.54 -13.68 -2.09
C ILE A 121 22.30 -12.28 -1.50
N ILE A 122 23.36 -11.59 -1.10
CA ILE A 122 23.24 -10.24 -0.51
C ILE A 122 22.70 -9.24 -1.54
N ILE A 123 23.33 -9.18 -2.73
CA ILE A 123 22.93 -8.26 -3.80
C ILE A 123 21.53 -8.60 -4.31
N GLY A 124 21.27 -9.88 -4.56
CA GLY A 124 19.96 -10.38 -4.97
C GLY A 124 18.89 -10.01 -3.95
N GLY A 125 19.16 -10.22 -2.66
CA GLY A 125 18.24 -9.85 -1.59
C GLY A 125 17.91 -8.36 -1.55
N ILE A 126 18.91 -7.49 -1.72
CA ILE A 126 18.69 -6.04 -1.78
C ILE A 126 17.83 -5.67 -3.00
N ILE A 127 18.14 -6.20 -4.18
CA ILE A 127 17.40 -5.93 -5.42
C ILE A 127 15.96 -6.42 -5.30
N THR A 128 15.75 -7.63 -4.80
CA THR A 128 14.42 -8.22 -4.63
C THR A 128 13.58 -7.40 -3.65
N GLN A 129 14.12 -7.07 -2.47
CA GLN A 129 13.45 -6.23 -1.49
C GLN A 129 13.09 -4.86 -2.08
N TRP A 130 14.02 -4.23 -2.79
CA TRP A 130 13.78 -2.95 -3.45
C TRP A 130 12.70 -3.05 -4.53
N TRP A 131 12.72 -4.09 -5.36
CA TRP A 131 11.74 -4.30 -6.42
C TRP A 131 10.33 -4.53 -5.86
N PHE A 132 10.18 -5.41 -4.87
CA PHE A 132 8.89 -5.65 -4.23
C PHE A 132 8.36 -4.40 -3.54
N PHE A 133 9.22 -3.66 -2.83
CA PHE A 133 8.82 -2.39 -2.21
C PHE A 133 8.24 -1.40 -3.24
N ASN A 134 8.89 -1.26 -4.41
CA ASN A 134 8.42 -0.36 -5.46
C ASN A 134 7.08 -0.82 -6.05
N ILE A 135 6.89 -2.11 -6.31
CA ILE A 135 5.63 -2.63 -6.86
C ILE A 135 4.48 -2.40 -5.89
N LEU A 136 4.66 -2.73 -4.61
CA LEU A 136 3.64 -2.51 -3.60
C LEU A 136 3.28 -1.03 -3.51
N ARG A 137 4.28 -0.15 -3.57
CA ARG A 137 4.05 1.30 -3.56
C ARG A 137 3.28 1.79 -4.78
N MET A 138 3.55 1.24 -5.96
CA MET A 138 2.78 1.55 -7.17
C MET A 138 1.33 1.07 -7.04
N GLN A 139 1.09 -0.11 -6.45
CA GLN A 139 -0.25 -0.63 -6.23
C GLN A 139 -1.04 0.24 -5.23
N GLU A 140 -0.42 0.65 -4.13
CA GLU A 140 -1.04 1.59 -3.18
C GLU A 140 -1.44 2.90 -3.86
N MET A 141 -0.51 3.48 -4.64
CA MET A 141 -0.78 4.74 -5.35
C MET A 141 -1.87 4.59 -6.40
N ALA A 142 -1.93 3.46 -7.12
CA ALA A 142 -2.98 3.21 -8.09
C ALA A 142 -4.38 3.18 -7.44
N ILE A 143 -4.52 2.61 -6.24
CA ILE A 143 -5.78 2.63 -5.48
C ILE A 143 -6.14 4.08 -5.11
N VAL A 144 -5.17 4.83 -4.59
CA VAL A 144 -5.37 6.24 -4.20
C VAL A 144 -5.78 7.09 -5.41
N GLU A 145 -5.08 6.95 -6.53
CA GLU A 145 -5.37 7.69 -7.77
C GLU A 145 -6.75 7.38 -8.32
N ASP A 146 -7.20 6.11 -8.31
CA ASP A 146 -8.54 5.76 -8.76
C ASP A 146 -9.60 6.43 -7.88
N VAL A 147 -9.43 6.39 -6.54
CA VAL A 147 -10.35 7.04 -5.59
C VAL A 147 -10.40 8.56 -5.80
N LEU A 148 -9.22 9.22 -5.89
CA LEU A 148 -9.14 10.67 -6.10
C LEU A 148 -9.76 11.08 -7.45
N LYS A 149 -9.54 10.28 -8.50
CA LYS A 149 -10.14 10.49 -9.82
C LYS A 149 -11.66 10.42 -9.78
N LYS A 150 -12.23 9.48 -9.02
CA LYS A 150 -13.70 9.36 -8.83
C LYS A 150 -14.27 10.54 -8.06
N LEU A 151 -13.53 11.05 -7.08
CA LEU A 151 -13.89 12.24 -6.31
C LEU A 151 -13.69 13.56 -7.08
N LYS A 152 -13.18 13.51 -8.32
CA LYS A 152 -12.80 14.68 -9.12
C LYS A 152 -11.83 15.62 -8.38
N ILE A 153 -11.04 15.07 -7.47
CA ILE A 153 -9.95 15.78 -6.78
C ILE A 153 -8.73 15.66 -7.70
N PHE A 154 -8.76 16.33 -8.84
CA PHE A 154 -7.58 16.43 -9.69
C PHE A 154 -6.75 17.62 -9.25
N GLU A 155 -5.60 17.28 -8.67
CA GLU A 155 -4.46 18.16 -8.35
C GLU A 155 -4.73 19.27 -7.32
N LEU A 156 -4.55 18.95 -6.04
CA LEU A 156 -3.98 19.93 -5.11
C LEU A 156 -2.48 19.69 -5.07
N HIS A 157 -1.75 20.70 -5.53
CA HIS A 157 -0.30 20.76 -5.67
C HIS A 157 0.46 20.03 -4.56
N TYR A 158 1.48 19.28 -4.97
CA TYR A 158 2.66 19.02 -4.14
C TYR A 158 3.21 20.38 -3.69
N LEU A 159 3.01 20.73 -2.42
CA LEU A 159 3.78 21.77 -1.71
C LEU A 159 4.90 21.11 -0.91
#